data_AF-A0A819AXB0-F1
#
_entry.id   AF-A0A819AXB0-F1
#
_cell.length_a   1.000
_cell.length_b   1.000
_cell.length_c   1.000
_cell.angle_alpha   90.00
_cell.angle_beta   90.00
_cell.angle_gamma   90.00
#
_symmetry.space_group_name_H-M   'P 1'
#
loop_
_entity.id
_entity.type
_entity.pdbx_description
1 polymer ?
#
loop_
_entity_poly.entity_id
_entity_poly.type
_entity_poly.pdbx_seq_one_letter_code
_entity_poly.pdbx_strand_id
1 'polypeptide(L)'
;MEFYLKRKELKQRAFTGTIYRGATLSVDDVAVYESALKNDSTAVLGLKAFTSTSIDPLIALSFSMKTPISEGQKHVFFVFEINQVSSTIFAIEDISIYGQEREVLILPGTLFVVTDIQENTELQITQTVLRHWKVSFSFMTKLKQTFRSGKKSVI
;
A
#
# COMPACT_ATOMS: atom_id res chain seq x y z
N MET A 1 8.75 7.75 -17.57
CA MET A 1 9.50 8.48 -16.52
C MET A 1 10.35 7.46 -15.78
N GLU A 2 11.66 7.61 -15.80
CA GLU A 2 12.59 6.70 -15.10
C GLU A 2 13.11 7.39 -13.84
N PHE A 3 13.04 6.71 -12.69
CA PHE A 3 13.57 7.21 -11.42
C PHE A 3 14.85 6.45 -11.06
N TYR A 4 15.94 7.17 -10.83
CA TYR A 4 17.20 6.62 -10.35
C TYR A 4 17.37 6.93 -8.86
N LEU A 5 17.21 5.91 -8.01
CA LEU A 5 17.49 5.99 -6.58
C LEU A 5 18.64 5.01 -6.25
N LYS A 6 19.69 5.49 -5.58
CA LYS A 6 20.81 4.60 -5.23
C LYS A 6 20.35 3.62 -4.16
N ARG A 7 20.61 2.34 -4.38
CA ARG A 7 20.25 1.24 -3.47
C ARG A 7 20.71 1.46 -2.02
N LYS A 8 21.86 2.12 -1.80
CA LYS A 8 22.38 2.41 -0.45
C LYS A 8 21.52 3.45 0.28
N GLU A 9 21.12 4.51 -0.41
CA GLU A 9 20.25 5.58 0.12
C GLU A 9 18.87 5.03 0.46
N LEU A 10 18.30 4.19 -0.42
CA LEU A 10 17.01 3.52 -0.17
C LEU A 10 17.02 2.64 1.08
N LYS A 11 18.13 1.95 1.36
CA LYS A 11 18.25 1.11 2.57
C LYS A 11 18.27 1.95 3.85
N GLN A 12 18.92 3.11 3.82
CA GLN A 12 19.01 4.00 4.99
C GLN A 12 17.67 4.65 5.33
N ARG A 13 16.83 4.85 4.30
CA ARG A 13 15.51 5.47 4.44
C ARG A 13 14.36 4.46 4.55
N ALA A 14 14.68 3.17 4.56
CA ALA A 14 13.68 2.13 4.64
C ALA A 14 12.86 2.30 5.91
N PHE A 15 11.54 2.31 5.77
CA PHE A 15 10.64 2.57 6.87
C PHE A 15 10.07 1.27 7.46
N THR A 16 9.90 1.26 8.78
CA THR A 16 9.16 0.24 9.54
C THR A 16 8.28 0.93 10.58
N GLY A 17 7.08 0.43 10.80
CA GLY A 17 6.08 1.05 11.66
C GLY A 17 4.72 1.15 10.96
N THR A 18 3.87 2.04 11.47
CA THR A 18 2.53 2.27 10.92
C THR A 18 2.49 3.59 10.16
N ILE A 19 1.88 3.57 8.98
CA ILE A 19 1.64 4.75 8.13
C ILE A 19 0.20 4.76 7.65
N TYR A 20 -0.28 5.95 7.29
CA TYR A 20 -1.69 6.22 7.08
C TYR A 20 -1.91 6.92 5.74
N ARG A 21 -3.08 6.69 5.14
CA ARG A 21 -3.53 7.41 3.93
C ARG A 21 -5.03 7.59 3.95
N GLY A 22 -5.48 8.85 3.87
CA GLY A 22 -6.85 9.16 3.49
C GLY A 22 -7.00 9.15 1.97
N ALA A 23 -8.09 8.57 1.48
CA ALA A 23 -8.48 8.62 0.08
C ALA A 23 -10.01 8.63 -0.05
N THR A 24 -10.49 8.91 -1.25
CA THR A 24 -11.88 8.67 -1.65
C THR A 24 -11.86 7.60 -2.73
N LEU A 25 -12.67 6.56 -2.55
CA LEU A 25 -12.78 5.43 -3.47
C LEU A 25 -14.22 5.23 -3.91
N SER A 26 -14.42 4.57 -5.06
CA SER A 26 -15.73 4.06 -5.43
C SER A 26 -16.14 2.92 -4.49
N VAL A 27 -17.44 2.71 -4.31
CA VAL A 27 -17.96 1.57 -3.54
C VAL A 27 -17.47 0.24 -4.13
N ASP A 28 -17.36 0.15 -5.46
CA ASP A 28 -16.85 -1.04 -6.15
C ASP A 28 -15.38 -1.32 -5.80
N ASP A 29 -14.54 -0.28 -5.72
CA ASP A 29 -13.14 -0.44 -5.31
C ASP A 29 -13.03 -0.88 -3.84
N VAL A 30 -13.89 -0.37 -2.96
CA VAL A 30 -13.96 -0.80 -1.55
C VAL A 30 -14.32 -2.28 -1.45
N ALA A 31 -15.27 -2.74 -2.27
CA ALA A 31 -15.70 -4.14 -2.30
C ALA A 31 -14.55 -5.11 -2.65
N VAL A 32 -13.52 -4.66 -3.38
CA VAL A 32 -12.31 -5.48 -3.64
C VAL A 32 -11.58 -5.81 -2.33
N TYR A 33 -11.42 -4.84 -1.43
CA TYR A 33 -10.76 -5.05 -0.13
C TYR A 33 -11.61 -5.94 0.77
N GLU A 34 -12.93 -5.73 0.80
CA GLU A 34 -13.86 -6.58 1.56
C GLU A 34 -13.85 -8.02 1.06
N SER A 35 -13.83 -8.21 -0.26
CA SER A 35 -13.73 -9.53 -0.88
C SER A 35 -12.40 -10.20 -0.54
N ALA A 36 -11.28 -9.46 -0.57
CA ALA A 36 -9.97 -9.97 -0.18
C ALA A 36 -9.96 -10.43 1.29
N LEU A 37 -10.60 -9.68 2.20
CA LEU A 37 -10.70 -10.05 3.60
C LEU A 37 -11.58 -11.29 3.82
N LYS A 38 -12.73 -11.38 3.13
CA LYS A 38 -13.74 -12.45 3.32
C LYS A 38 -13.34 -13.78 2.68
N ASN A 39 -12.83 -13.74 1.45
CA ASN A 39 -12.79 -14.92 0.59
C ASN A 39 -11.45 -15.64 0.63
N ASP A 40 -10.36 -15.00 1.05
CA ASP A 40 -9.05 -15.64 1.08
C ASP A 40 -8.07 -14.87 1.98
N SER A 41 -7.75 -15.44 3.15
CA SER A 41 -6.70 -14.91 4.04
C SER A 41 -5.31 -14.81 3.38
N THR A 42 -5.14 -15.34 2.16
CA THR A 42 -3.93 -15.27 1.35
C THR A 42 -4.03 -14.31 0.17
N ALA A 43 -5.15 -13.61 -0.03
CA ALA A 43 -5.29 -12.61 -1.09
C ALA A 43 -4.29 -11.47 -0.88
N VAL A 44 -3.46 -11.24 -1.89
CA VAL A 44 -2.43 -10.20 -1.89
C VAL A 44 -2.83 -9.05 -2.81
N LEU A 45 -2.88 -7.85 -2.27
CA LEU A 45 -3.13 -6.61 -3.00
C LEU A 45 -1.81 -5.94 -3.38
N GLY A 46 -1.70 -5.52 -4.65
CA GLY A 46 -0.55 -4.79 -5.15
C GLY A 46 -0.91 -3.35 -5.51
N LEU A 47 -0.13 -2.40 -5.00
CA LEU A 47 -0.30 -1.00 -5.37
C LEU A 47 0.29 -0.75 -6.76
N LYS A 48 -0.52 -0.21 -7.68
CA LYS A 48 -0.10 -0.01 -9.09
C LYS A 48 0.66 1.30 -9.32
N ALA A 49 0.53 2.25 -8.41
CA ALA A 49 1.12 3.58 -8.50
C ALA A 49 1.87 3.93 -7.21
N PHE A 50 2.65 5.00 -7.27
CA PHE A 50 3.23 5.59 -6.08
C PHE A 50 2.12 5.96 -5.11
N THR A 51 2.29 5.55 -3.86
CA THR A 51 1.30 5.80 -2.82
C THR A 51 1.95 6.63 -1.74
N SER A 52 1.56 7.90 -1.70
CA SER A 52 1.95 8.84 -0.66
C SER A 52 1.16 8.53 0.62
N THR A 53 1.86 8.51 1.75
CA THR A 53 1.32 8.20 3.08
C THR A 53 1.99 9.11 4.11
N SER A 54 1.39 9.22 5.30
CA SER A 54 1.97 9.97 6.42
C SER A 54 2.12 9.07 7.64
N ILE A 55 3.13 9.35 8.46
CA ILE A 55 3.23 8.79 9.81
C ILE A 55 2.16 9.38 10.74
N ASP A 56 1.66 10.58 10.44
CA ASP A 56 0.63 11.26 11.22
C ASP A 56 -0.78 10.92 10.70
N PRO A 57 -1.63 10.25 11.51
CA PRO A 57 -2.97 9.88 11.08
C PRO A 57 -3.88 11.08 10.80
N LEU A 58 -3.70 12.21 11.49
CA LEU A 58 -4.52 13.41 11.28
C LEU A 58 -4.20 14.08 9.94
N ILE A 59 -2.90 14.14 9.58
CA ILE A 59 -2.47 14.63 8.27
C ILE A 59 -3.02 13.72 7.18
N ALA A 60 -2.87 12.40 7.34
CA ALA A 60 -3.40 11.43 6.39
C ALA A 60 -4.92 11.55 6.21
N LEU A 61 -5.66 11.66 7.31
CA LEU A 61 -7.11 11.80 7.31
C LEU A 61 -7.56 13.09 6.63
N SER A 62 -6.80 14.18 6.78
CA SER A 62 -7.11 15.45 6.12
C SER A 62 -7.18 15.31 4.58
N PHE A 63 -6.46 14.35 3.99
CA PHE A 63 -6.49 14.14 2.54
C PHE A 63 -7.80 13.53 2.04
N SER A 64 -8.48 12.68 2.83
CA SER A 64 -9.81 12.19 2.43
C SER A 64 -10.87 13.28 2.60
N MET A 65 -10.78 14.07 3.68
CA MET A 65 -11.81 15.06 4.03
C MET A 65 -11.77 16.33 3.16
N LYS A 66 -10.69 16.57 2.40
CA LYS A 66 -10.58 17.72 1.49
C LYS A 66 -11.47 17.61 0.25
N THR A 67 -11.88 16.41 -0.14
CA THR A 67 -12.63 16.17 -1.38
C THR A 67 -14.05 15.76 -1.04
N PRO A 68 -15.08 16.52 -1.43
CA PRO A 68 -16.47 16.11 -1.27
C PRO A 68 -16.71 14.74 -1.92
N ILE A 69 -17.46 13.88 -1.23
CA ILE A 69 -17.84 12.56 -1.76
C ILE A 69 -18.91 12.74 -2.84
N SER A 70 -18.72 12.12 -4.00
CA SER A 70 -19.77 12.01 -5.02
C SER A 70 -20.65 10.78 -4.78
N GLU A 71 -21.80 10.69 -5.43
CA GLU A 71 -22.63 9.49 -5.37
C GLU A 71 -21.82 8.24 -5.77
N GLY A 72 -21.95 7.15 -4.99
CA GLY A 72 -21.19 5.92 -5.22
C GLY A 72 -19.73 5.95 -4.77
N GLN A 73 -19.31 6.98 -4.01
CA GLN A 73 -18.00 7.04 -3.38
C GLN A 73 -18.07 6.90 -1.86
N LYS A 74 -16.94 6.55 -1.24
CA LYS A 74 -16.74 6.50 0.22
C LYS A 74 -15.38 7.11 0.57
N HIS A 75 -15.31 7.75 1.74
CA HIS A 75 -14.02 8.05 2.36
C HIS A 75 -13.41 6.77 2.92
N VAL A 76 -12.13 6.56 2.62
CA VAL A 76 -11.39 5.39 3.08
C VAL A 76 -10.14 5.87 3.79
N PHE A 77 -9.91 5.30 4.97
CA PHE A 77 -8.73 5.55 5.77
C PHE A 77 -7.89 4.27 5.84
N PHE A 78 -6.76 4.28 5.14
CA PHE A 78 -5.85 3.15 5.12
C PHE A 78 -4.86 3.22 6.27
N VAL A 79 -4.69 2.08 6.95
CA VAL A 79 -3.67 1.86 7.97
C VAL A 79 -2.72 0.79 7.44
N PHE A 80 -1.47 1.15 7.14
CA PHE A 80 -0.48 0.20 6.65
C PHE A 80 0.47 -0.21 7.77
N GLU A 81 0.53 -1.49 8.09
CA GLU A 81 1.44 -2.08 9.07
C GLU A 81 2.72 -2.61 8.39
N ILE A 82 3.85 -1.92 8.60
CA ILE A 82 5.14 -2.25 8.01
C ILE A 82 6.04 -2.91 9.06
N ASN A 83 5.83 -4.21 9.30
CA ASN A 83 6.50 -4.94 10.38
C ASN A 83 7.92 -5.44 10.03
N GLN A 84 8.43 -5.08 8.85
CA GLN A 84 9.71 -5.53 8.35
C GLN A 84 10.30 -4.51 7.37
N VAL A 85 11.62 -4.43 7.36
CA VAL A 85 12.36 -3.55 6.45
C VAL A 85 12.05 -3.93 5.00
N SER A 86 11.60 -2.93 4.22
CA SER A 86 11.33 -3.02 2.80
C SER A 86 12.20 -2.06 2.00
N SER A 87 12.62 -2.45 0.80
CA SER A 87 13.25 -1.54 -0.15
C SER A 87 12.25 -0.73 -0.97
N THR A 88 10.96 -0.99 -0.81
CA THR A 88 9.88 -0.34 -1.57
C THR A 88 9.04 0.64 -0.75
N ILE A 89 9.43 0.86 0.52
CA ILE A 89 8.73 1.75 1.45
C ILE A 89 9.79 2.57 2.18
N PHE A 90 9.78 3.87 2.00
CA PHE A 90 10.84 4.74 2.54
C PHE A 90 10.31 6.11 2.95
N ALA A 91 10.88 6.64 4.03
CA ALA A 91 10.61 8.01 4.47
C ALA A 91 11.28 9.00 3.52
N ILE A 92 10.58 10.08 3.20
CA ILE A 92 11.06 11.15 2.31
C ILE A 92 10.94 12.54 2.94
N GLU A 93 10.72 12.62 4.25
CA GLU A 93 10.59 13.88 5.00
C GLU A 93 11.76 14.85 4.78
N ASP A 94 12.97 14.32 4.59
CA ASP A 94 14.22 15.07 4.45
C ASP A 94 14.44 15.65 3.04
N ILE A 95 13.65 15.20 2.06
CA ILE A 95 13.75 15.64 0.66
C ILE A 95 12.42 16.17 0.10
N SER A 96 11.32 16.02 0.85
CA SER A 96 10.01 16.53 0.47
C SER A 96 9.93 18.02 0.74
N ILE A 97 9.37 18.78 -0.21
CA ILE A 97 9.02 20.19 0.00
C ILE A 97 7.94 20.35 1.09
N TYR A 98 7.23 19.27 1.41
CA TYR A 98 6.23 19.18 2.47
C TYR A 98 6.73 18.31 3.63
N GLY A 99 7.99 18.47 4.06
CA GLY A 99 8.58 17.65 5.14
C GLY A 99 7.76 17.58 6.44
N GLN A 100 6.92 18.58 6.71
CA GLN A 100 5.98 18.61 7.84
C GLN A 100 4.92 17.50 7.78
N GLU A 101 4.62 16.97 6.59
CA GLU A 101 3.67 15.88 6.39
C GLU A 101 4.23 14.52 6.85
N ARG A 102 5.51 14.45 7.21
CA ARG A 102 6.20 13.23 7.66
C ARG A 102 5.95 12.08 6.68
N GLU A 103 6.15 12.40 5.40
CA GLU A 103 5.74 11.56 4.29
C GLU A 103 6.59 10.29 4.19
N VAL A 104 5.90 9.16 4.02
CA VAL A 104 6.48 7.87 3.65
C VAL A 104 5.92 7.48 2.30
N LEU A 105 6.80 7.18 1.35
CA LEU A 105 6.43 6.83 -0.01
C LEU A 105 6.48 5.31 -0.19
N ILE A 106 5.39 4.76 -0.71
CA ILE A 106 5.31 3.35 -1.12
C ILE A 106 5.43 3.27 -2.64
N LEU A 107 6.36 2.44 -3.12
CA LEU A 107 6.56 2.21 -4.55
C LEU A 107 5.47 1.30 -5.15
N PRO A 108 5.19 1.45 -6.47
CA PRO A 108 4.42 0.48 -7.22
C PRO A 108 4.97 -0.95 -7.06
N GLY A 109 4.07 -1.93 -7.06
CA GLY A 109 4.39 -3.34 -6.89
C GLY A 109 4.61 -3.77 -5.44
N THR A 110 4.51 -2.85 -4.47
CA THR A 110 4.49 -3.23 -3.05
C THR A 110 3.21 -4.00 -2.73
N LEU A 111 3.36 -5.09 -1.98
CA LEU A 111 2.31 -6.06 -1.72
C LEU A 111 1.82 -6.00 -0.27
N PHE A 112 0.51 -6.11 -0.11
CA PHE A 112 -0.16 -6.06 1.18
C PHE A 112 -1.25 -7.12 1.27
N VAL A 113 -1.59 -7.50 2.50
CA VAL A 113 -2.77 -8.32 2.81
C VAL A 113 -3.72 -7.49 3.65
N VAL A 114 -5.01 -7.53 3.33
CA VAL A 114 -6.04 -6.89 4.16
C VAL A 114 -6.24 -7.72 5.41
N THR A 115 -6.07 -7.12 6.57
CA THR A 115 -6.18 -7.82 7.86
C THR A 115 -7.43 -7.46 8.62
N ASP A 116 -7.99 -6.27 8.36
CA ASP A 116 -9.20 -5.80 9.04
C ASP A 116 -9.88 -4.69 8.24
N ILE A 117 -11.19 -4.59 8.35
CA ILE A 117 -12.01 -3.50 7.80
C ILE A 117 -13.05 -3.11 8.85
N GLN A 118 -13.09 -1.83 9.20
CA GLN A 118 -14.04 -1.28 10.16
C GLN A 118 -14.77 -0.08 9.55
N GLU A 119 -16.07 0.02 9.75
CA GLU A 119 -16.83 1.20 9.38
C GLU A 119 -17.02 2.10 10.61
N ASN A 120 -16.62 3.37 10.49
CA ASN A 120 -16.97 4.41 11.45
C ASN A 120 -18.20 5.16 10.90
N THR A 121 -19.36 4.88 11.48
CA THR A 121 -20.64 5.46 11.07
C THR A 121 -20.76 6.95 11.39
N GLU A 122 -20.12 7.42 12.46
CA GLU A 122 -20.14 8.83 12.84
C GLU A 122 -19.39 9.71 11.84
N LEU A 123 -18.22 9.23 11.39
CA LEU A 123 -17.36 9.95 10.45
C LEU A 123 -17.62 9.55 8.98
N GLN A 124 -18.46 8.54 8.74
CA GLN A 124 -18.71 7.96 7.42
C GLN A 124 -17.41 7.51 6.71
N ILE A 125 -16.50 6.92 7.47
CA ILE A 125 -15.19 6.46 6.98
C ILE A 125 -15.09 4.95 7.09
N THR A 126 -14.64 4.31 6.02
CA THR A 126 -14.21 2.91 6.05
C THR A 126 -12.71 2.86 6.35
N GLN A 127 -12.35 2.35 7.52
CA GLN A 127 -10.95 2.07 7.87
C GLN A 127 -10.55 0.71 7.32
N THR A 128 -9.47 0.65 6.54
CA THR A 128 -8.92 -0.60 5.99
C THR A 128 -7.50 -0.79 6.48
N VAL A 129 -7.24 -1.90 7.19
CA VAL A 129 -5.91 -2.23 7.71
C VAL A 129 -5.21 -3.19 6.76
N LEU A 130 -4.01 -2.83 6.33
CA LEU A 130 -3.18 -3.56 5.38
C LEU A 130 -1.83 -3.90 6.01
N ARG A 131 -1.47 -5.18 6.02
CA ARG A 131 -0.16 -5.62 6.48
C ARG A 131 0.78 -5.85 5.31
N HIS A 132 1.98 -5.28 5.39
CA HIS A 132 3.00 -5.44 4.36
C HIS A 132 3.42 -6.91 4.23
N TRP A 133 3.35 -7.44 3.01
CA TRP A 133 3.68 -8.82 2.71
C TRP A 133 5.00 -8.93 1.94
N LYS A 134 5.95 -9.73 2.46
CA LYS A 134 7.18 -10.04 1.73
C LYS A 134 6.98 -11.30 0.92
N VAL A 135 7.25 -11.20 -0.38
CA VAL A 135 7.54 -12.40 -1.17
C VAL A 135 8.85 -12.99 -0.67
N SER A 136 8.82 -14.23 -0.20
CA SER A 136 10.04 -14.95 0.14
C SER A 136 10.92 -15.13 -1.10
N PHE A 137 12.24 -15.05 -0.93
CA PHE A 137 13.19 -15.23 -2.04
C PHE A 137 13.03 -16.59 -2.74
N SER A 138 12.61 -17.62 -2.01
CA SER A 138 12.32 -18.96 -2.55
C SER A 138 11.14 -18.95 -3.53
N PHE A 139 10.09 -18.16 -3.27
CA PHE A 139 8.97 -18.01 -4.21
C PHE A 139 9.41 -17.33 -5.50
N MET A 140 10.19 -16.24 -5.42
CA MET A 140 10.74 -15.58 -6.62
C MET A 140 11.66 -16.48 -7.44
N THR A 141 12.40 -17.38 -6.77
CA THR A 141 13.29 -18.33 -7.44
C THR A 141 12.47 -19.40 -8.17
N LYS A 142 11.40 -19.91 -7.56
CA LYS A 142 10.46 -20.83 -8.22
C LYS A 142 9.78 -20.18 -9.41
N LEU A 143 9.30 -18.94 -9.28
CA LEU A 143 8.68 -18.20 -10.39
C LEU A 143 9.66 -18.08 -11.58
N LYS A 144 10.91 -17.68 -11.32
CA LYS A 144 11.96 -17.61 -12.34
C LYS A 144 12.28 -18.97 -12.98
N GLN A 145 12.23 -20.06 -12.21
CA GLN A 145 12.41 -21.42 -12.75
C GLN A 145 11.24 -21.81 -13.66
N THR A 146 10.00 -21.54 -13.28
CA THR A 146 8.81 -21.81 -14.10
C THR A 146 8.82 -21.00 -15.40
N PHE A 147 9.19 -19.72 -15.37
CA PHE A 147 9.33 -18.91 -16.59
C PHE A 147 10.49 -19.36 -17.48
N ARG A 148 11.54 -19.98 -16.90
CA ARG A 148 12.65 -20.57 -17.65
C ARG A 148 12.33 -21.95 -18.21
N SER A 149 11.49 -22.74 -17.55
CA SER A 149 11.04 -24.06 -18.01
C SER A 149 9.89 -23.98 -19.02
N GLY A 150 9.22 -22.84 -19.15
CA GLY A 150 8.14 -22.59 -20.11
C GLY A 150 8.55 -22.51 -21.60
N LYS A 151 9.82 -22.79 -21.95
CA LYS A 151 10.22 -23.05 -23.34
C LYS A 151 10.24 -24.56 -23.59
N LYS A 152 9.22 -25.01 -24.34
CA LYS A 152 8.94 -26.35 -24.90
C LYS A 152 8.02 -27.26 -24.07
N SER A 153 6.72 -27.00 -24.18
CA SER A 153 5.82 -28.05 -24.71
C SER A 153 4.81 -27.40 -25.64
N VAL A 154 5.17 -27.35 -26.93
CA VAL A 154 4.22 -27.15 -28.03
C VAL A 154 4.33 -28.43 -28.86
N ILE A 155 3.20 -29.14 -28.90
CA ILE A 155 2.91 -30.46 -29.50
C ILE A 155 3.44 -31.65 -28.71
#